data_AF-A0A7C5C2X7-F1
#
_entry.id   AF-A0A7C5C2X7-F1
#
_cell.length_a   1.000
_cell.length_b   1.000
_cell.length_c   1.000
_cell.angle_alpha   90.00
_cell.angle_beta   90.00
_cell.angle_gamma   90.00
#
_symmetry.space_group_name_H-M   'P 1'
#
loop_
_entity.id
_entity.type
_entity.pdbx_description
1 polymer ?
#
loop_
_entity_poly.entity_id
_entity_poly.type
_entity_poly.pdbx_seq_one_letter_code
_entity_poly.pdbx_strand_id
1 'polypeptide(L)'
;MASLRDVRGRMRAITQTLQVTKAMKLISTAKMRKSRRTLDEARPFFDRIRHSMVDVVSHSEAVETEYFDMREKQAERRSMVVLVTSDRGLAGGYNANAVKHMEELCSRLPNPFLVL
;
A
#
# COMPACT_ATOMS: atom_id res chain seq x y z
N MET A 1 -1.65 -26.49 40.31
CA MET A 1 -0.33 -26.65 39.66
C MET A 1 -0.56 -27.12 38.23
N ALA A 2 0.14 -26.54 37.25
CA ALA A 2 0.01 -26.99 35.86
C ALA A 2 0.40 -28.46 35.73
N SER A 3 -0.51 -29.29 35.22
CA SER A 3 -0.30 -30.72 35.10
C SER A 3 0.51 -31.05 33.84
N LEU A 4 1.13 -32.24 33.80
CA LEU A 4 1.75 -32.79 32.58
C LEU A 4 0.76 -32.91 31.41
N ARG A 5 -0.55 -32.93 31.69
CA ARG A 5 -1.60 -32.91 30.67
C ARG A 5 -1.69 -31.52 30.01
N ASP A 6 -1.58 -30.46 30.80
CA ASP A 6 -1.68 -29.08 30.32
C ASP A 6 -0.48 -28.70 29.46
N VAL A 7 0.73 -29.13 29.85
CA VAL A 7 1.94 -28.96 29.03
C VAL A 7 1.81 -29.68 27.69
N ARG A 8 1.34 -30.94 27.69
CA ARG A 8 1.06 -31.69 26.45
C ARG A 8 -0.01 -31.02 25.58
N GLY A 9 -1.04 -30.44 26.20
CA GLY A 9 -2.05 -29.64 25.51
C GLY A 9 -1.45 -28.43 24.80
N ARG A 10 -0.62 -27.64 25.49
CA ARG A 10 0.07 -26.47 24.90
C ARG A 10 0.99 -26.86 23.75
N MET A 11 1.75 -27.96 23.89
CA MET A 11 2.61 -28.46 22.81
C MET A 11 1.80 -28.78 21.55
N ARG A 12 0.65 -29.45 21.69
CA ARG A 12 -0.23 -29.74 20.54
C ARG A 12 -0.78 -28.46 19.89
N ALA A 13 -1.23 -27.50 20.70
CA ALA A 13 -1.75 -26.23 20.20
C ALA A 13 -0.69 -25.43 19.43
N ILE A 14 0.54 -25.35 19.96
CA ILE A 14 1.66 -24.66 19.29
C ILE A 14 2.00 -25.35 17.97
N THR A 15 2.07 -26.68 17.94
CA THR A 15 2.35 -27.45 16.72
C THR A 15 1.28 -27.21 15.65
N GLN A 16 0.01 -27.14 16.03
CA GLN A 16 -1.08 -26.84 15.10
C GLN A 16 -0.96 -25.41 14.55
N THR A 17 -0.74 -24.41 15.40
CA THR A 17 -0.53 -23.02 14.97
C THR A 17 0.68 -22.88 14.04
N LEU A 18 1.75 -23.64 14.29
CA LEU A 18 2.93 -23.67 13.42
C LEU A 18 2.59 -24.19 12.01
N GLN A 19 1.78 -25.23 11.91
CA GLN A 19 1.35 -25.77 10.61
C GLN A 19 0.48 -24.76 9.84
N VAL A 20 -0.46 -24.10 10.52
CA VAL A 20 -1.32 -23.08 9.92
C VAL A 20 -0.49 -21.91 9.40
N THR A 21 0.40 -21.35 10.22
CA THR A 21 1.24 -20.22 9.82
C THR A 21 2.24 -20.59 8.72
N LYS A 22 2.75 -21.83 8.69
CA LYS A 22 3.59 -22.34 7.59
C LYS A 22 2.81 -22.39 6.27
N ALA A 23 1.57 -22.87 6.29
CA ALA A 23 0.71 -22.87 5.11
C ALA A 23 0.39 -21.44 4.64
N MET A 24 0.03 -20.55 5.57
CA MET A 24 -0.21 -19.14 5.27
C MET A 24 1.01 -18.48 4.62
N LYS A 25 2.22 -18.74 5.12
CA LYS A 25 3.47 -18.23 4.52
C LYS A 25 3.60 -18.66 3.06
N LEU A 26 3.38 -19.93 2.75
CA LEU A 26 3.48 -20.44 1.38
C LEU A 26 2.43 -19.79 0.46
N ILE A 27 1.18 -19.67 0.92
CA ILE A 27 0.09 -19.04 0.17
C ILE A 27 0.39 -17.56 -0.09
N SER A 28 0.81 -16.81 0.94
CA SER A 28 1.15 -15.40 0.82
C SER A 28 2.33 -15.18 -0.13
N THR A 29 3.37 -16.03 -0.06
CA THR A 29 4.48 -15.99 -1.02
C THR A 29 4.01 -16.24 -2.45
N ALA A 30 3.14 -17.22 -2.68
CA ALA A 30 2.61 -17.50 -4.01
C ALA A 30 1.79 -16.32 -4.55
N LYS A 31 0.94 -15.70 -3.71
CA LYS A 31 0.18 -14.49 -4.07
C LYS A 31 1.10 -13.32 -4.40
N MET A 32 2.13 -13.07 -3.58
CA MET A 32 3.09 -11.99 -3.82
C MET A 32 3.85 -12.17 -5.13
N ARG A 33 4.28 -13.41 -5.44
CA ARG A 33 4.91 -13.73 -6.73
C ARG A 33 3.98 -13.47 -7.91
N LYS A 34 2.70 -13.85 -7.81
CA LYS A 34 1.70 -13.57 -8.84
C LYS A 34 1.52 -12.06 -9.05
N SER A 35 1.28 -11.31 -7.98
CA SER A 35 1.11 -9.85 -8.06
C SER A 35 2.35 -9.15 -8.62
N ARG A 36 3.55 -9.61 -8.26
CA ARG A 36 4.80 -9.07 -8.79
C ARG A 36 4.91 -9.31 -10.30
N ARG A 37 4.57 -10.50 -10.77
CA ARG A 37 4.56 -10.80 -12.20
C ARG A 37 3.60 -9.88 -12.97
N THR A 38 2.38 -9.67 -12.46
CA THR A 38 1.42 -8.74 -13.07
C THR A 38 1.95 -7.31 -13.11
N LEU A 39 2.62 -6.86 -12.06
CA LEU A 39 3.28 -5.55 -12.04
C LEU A 39 4.37 -5.45 -13.12
N ASP A 40 5.21 -6.47 -13.25
CA ASP A 40 6.31 -6.48 -14.21
C ASP A 40 5.79 -6.54 -15.66
N GLU A 41 4.69 -7.26 -15.91
CA GLU A 41 4.00 -7.31 -17.21
C GLU A 41 3.33 -5.97 -17.58
N ALA A 42 2.78 -5.25 -16.61
CA ALA A 42 2.14 -3.94 -16.84
C ALA A 42 3.14 -2.78 -16.95
N ARG A 43 4.36 -2.95 -16.43
CA ARG A 43 5.38 -1.88 -16.35
C ARG A 43 5.70 -1.22 -17.70
N PRO A 44 5.93 -1.95 -18.82
CA PRO A 44 6.27 -1.32 -20.10
C PRO A 44 5.18 -0.39 -20.63
N PHE A 45 3.91 -0.72 -20.38
CA PHE A 45 2.77 0.12 -20.76
C PHE A 45 2.79 1.45 -20.02
N PHE A 46 2.94 1.41 -18.69
CA PHE A 46 3.01 2.62 -17.87
C PHE A 46 4.24 3.46 -18.18
N ASP A 47 5.40 2.84 -18.43
CA ASP A 47 6.60 3.56 -18.84
C ASP A 47 6.41 4.26 -20.19
N ARG A 48 5.76 3.60 -21.16
CA ARG A 48 5.45 4.23 -22.45
C ARG A 48 4.47 5.40 -22.31
N ILE A 49 3.41 5.25 -21.51
CA ILE A 49 2.47 6.34 -21.24
C ILE A 49 3.21 7.52 -20.61
N ARG A 50 4.05 7.27 -19.61
CA ARG A 50 4.82 8.31 -18.95
C ARG A 50 5.71 9.06 -19.94
N HIS A 51 6.43 8.34 -20.81
CA HIS A 51 7.28 8.98 -21.83
C HIS A 51 6.45 9.83 -22.80
N SER A 52 5.37 9.27 -23.36
CA SER A 52 4.49 10.03 -24.26
C SER A 52 3.91 11.28 -23.58
N MET A 53 3.54 11.20 -22.31
CA MET A 53 3.01 12.33 -21.55
C MET A 53 4.07 13.42 -21.35
N VAL A 54 5.32 13.04 -21.04
CA VAL A 54 6.45 13.98 -20.96
C VAL A 54 6.74 14.62 -22.32
N ASP A 55 6.75 13.83 -23.40
CA ASP A 55 6.99 14.32 -24.76
C ASP A 55 5.93 15.36 -25.17
N VAL A 56 4.65 15.08 -24.89
CA VAL A 56 3.55 16.01 -25.17
C VAL A 56 3.70 17.29 -24.36
N VAL A 57 3.92 17.21 -23.05
CA VAL A 57 4.03 18.41 -22.19
C VAL A 57 5.24 19.26 -22.57
N SER A 58 6.36 18.65 -22.95
CA SER A 58 7.60 19.35 -23.31
C SER A 58 7.56 20.06 -24.66
N HIS A 59 6.75 19.59 -25.61
CA HIS A 59 6.63 20.16 -26.96
C HIS A 59 5.38 21.02 -27.16
N SER A 60 4.58 21.22 -26.10
CA SER A 60 3.39 22.06 -26.15
C SER A 60 3.71 23.44 -25.56
N GLU A 61 3.62 24.50 -26.38
CA GLU A 61 4.00 25.86 -25.97
C GLU A 61 3.16 26.43 -24.80
N ALA A 62 1.92 25.93 -24.61
CA ALA A 62 1.11 26.19 -23.43
C ALA A 62 0.02 25.11 -23.29
N VAL A 63 0.24 24.08 -22.46
CA VAL A 63 -0.85 23.18 -22.06
C VAL A 63 -1.68 23.89 -20.99
N GLU A 64 -2.73 24.60 -21.39
CA GLU A 64 -3.70 25.19 -20.46
C GLU A 64 -4.62 24.11 -19.90
N THR A 65 -4.18 23.47 -18.81
CA THR A 65 -4.99 22.52 -18.06
C THR A 65 -4.74 22.65 -16.57
N GLU A 66 -5.82 22.50 -15.79
CA GLU A 66 -5.79 22.53 -14.34
C GLU A 66 -4.88 21.44 -13.72
N TYR A 67 -4.61 20.37 -14.47
CA TYR A 67 -3.76 19.25 -14.04
C TYR A 67 -2.26 19.52 -14.17
N PHE A 68 -1.86 20.50 -15.00
CA PHE A 68 -0.46 20.92 -15.17
C PHE A 68 -0.18 22.33 -14.64
N ASP A 69 -1.20 23.02 -14.10
CA ASP A 69 -1.05 24.34 -13.50
C ASP A 69 -0.37 24.22 -12.12
N MET A 70 0.96 24.41 -12.10
CA MET A 70 1.76 24.43 -10.87
C MET A 70 1.72 25.79 -10.15
N ARG A 71 0.97 26.78 -10.65
CA ARG A 71 0.86 28.10 -10.00
C ARG A 71 0.18 27.99 -8.64
N GLU A 72 0.77 28.60 -7.63
CA GLU A 72 0.36 28.59 -6.22
C GLU A 72 -1.02 29.25 -5.99
N LYS A 73 -2.11 28.57 -6.34
CA LYS A 73 -3.43 28.85 -5.75
C LYS A 73 -3.59 27.99 -4.49
N GLN A 74 -2.69 28.16 -3.52
CA GLN A 74 -2.61 27.28 -2.34
C GLN A 74 -3.67 27.57 -1.27
N ALA A 75 -4.21 28.78 -1.19
CA ALA A 75 -5.03 29.20 -0.06
C ALA A 75 -6.42 28.52 0.04
N GLU A 76 -6.95 27.97 -1.06
CA GLU A 76 -8.33 27.43 -1.09
C GLU A 76 -8.43 25.95 -1.49
N ARG A 77 -7.31 25.27 -1.77
CA ARG A 77 -7.35 23.87 -2.24
C ARG A 77 -7.38 22.90 -1.07
N ARG A 78 -8.45 22.12 -0.98
CA ARG A 78 -8.54 20.92 -0.13
C ARG A 78 -7.63 19.83 -0.69
N SER A 79 -6.83 19.21 0.17
CA SER A 79 -6.02 18.05 -0.20
C SER A 79 -6.81 16.77 0.01
N MET A 80 -6.86 15.85 -0.96
CA MET A 80 -7.43 14.52 -0.77
C MET A 80 -6.32 13.50 -0.55
N VAL A 81 -6.40 12.74 0.53
CA VAL A 81 -5.48 11.66 0.86
C VAL A 81 -6.22 10.34 0.69
N VAL A 82 -5.71 9.47 -0.18
CA VAL A 82 -6.23 8.12 -0.38
C VAL A 82 -5.28 7.13 0.26
N LEU A 83 -5.75 6.41 1.29
CA LEU A 83 -4.97 5.41 1.99
C LEU A 83 -5.36 4.01 1.51
N VAL A 84 -4.40 3.24 1.00
CA VAL A 84 -4.62 1.85 0.60
C VAL A 84 -3.98 0.91 1.61
N THR A 85 -4.78 0.05 2.24
CA THR A 85 -4.34 -0.92 3.26
C THR A 85 -4.77 -2.35 2.91
N SER A 86 -4.42 -3.33 3.76
CA SER A 86 -4.88 -4.71 3.58
C SER A 86 -6.16 -5.00 4.36
N ASP A 87 -7.10 -5.70 3.73
CA ASP A 87 -8.35 -6.16 4.37
C ASP A 87 -8.13 -7.17 5.51
N ARG A 88 -7.00 -7.89 5.49
CA ARG A 88 -6.68 -8.94 6.47
C ARG A 88 -5.57 -8.51 7.41
N GLY A 89 -5.61 -9.04 8.64
CA GLY A 89 -4.55 -8.91 9.63
C GLY A 89 -3.39 -9.90 9.43
N LEU A 90 -2.56 -10.05 10.47
CA LEU A 90 -1.35 -10.91 10.48
C LEU A 90 -0.30 -10.51 9.41
N ALA A 91 -0.28 -9.23 9.02
CA ALA A 91 0.66 -8.63 8.07
C ALA A 91 1.83 -7.90 8.76
N GLY A 92 2.12 -8.23 10.02
CA GLY A 92 3.09 -7.50 10.84
C GLY A 92 2.69 -6.03 11.00
N GLY A 93 3.64 -5.12 10.76
CA GLY A 93 3.43 -3.68 10.89
C GLY A 93 2.86 -2.98 9.64
N TYR A 94 2.42 -3.70 8.60
CA TYR A 94 2.03 -3.11 7.31
C TYR A 94 0.97 -1.99 7.46
N ASN A 95 -0.20 -2.30 8.01
CA ASN A 95 -1.28 -1.31 8.18
C ASN A 95 -0.90 -0.20 9.16
N ALA A 96 -0.22 -0.53 10.27
CA ALA A 96 0.20 0.45 11.27
C ALA A 96 1.18 1.48 10.68
N ASN A 97 2.15 1.02 9.89
CA ASN A 97 3.12 1.90 9.23
C ASN A 97 2.45 2.76 8.15
N ALA A 98 1.51 2.20 7.38
CA ALA A 98 0.76 2.95 6.37
C ALA A 98 -0.06 4.10 7.00
N VAL A 99 -0.75 3.82 8.11
CA VAL A 99 -1.48 4.84 8.89
C VAL A 99 -0.53 5.90 9.44
N LYS A 100 0.60 5.49 10.03
CA LYS A 100 1.59 6.44 10.55
C LYS A 100 2.10 7.41 9.49
N HIS A 101 2.44 6.90 8.30
CA HIS A 101 2.87 7.75 7.19
C HIS A 101 1.76 8.68 6.68
N MET A 102 0.50 8.21 6.71
CA MET A 102 -0.65 9.04 6.36
C MET A 102 -0.84 10.17 7.39
N GLU A 103 -0.69 9.92 8.68
CA GLU A 103 -0.76 10.94 9.73
C GLU A 103 0.33 12.01 9.53
N GLU A 104 1.57 11.58 9.27
CA GLU A 104 2.71 12.46 8.96
C GLU A 104 2.48 13.29 7.69
N LEU A 105 1.79 12.75 6.68
CA LEU A 105 1.44 13.46 5.46
C LEU A 105 0.32 14.48 5.73
N CYS A 106 -0.72 14.09 6.45
CA CYS A 106 -1.86 14.96 6.78
C CYS A 106 -1.41 16.16 7.63
N SER A 107 -0.42 16.01 8.51
CA SER A 107 0.11 17.12 9.30
C SER A 107 0.81 18.20 8.47
N ARG A 108 1.17 17.91 7.21
CA ARG A 108 1.87 18.83 6.30
C ARG A 108 0.97 19.46 5.26
N LEU A 109 -0.27 18.98 5.12
CA LEU A 109 -1.20 19.40 4.07
C LEU A 109 -2.26 20.37 4.62
N PRO A 110 -2.64 21.40 3.85
CA PRO A 110 -3.77 22.26 4.21
C PRO A 110 -5.09 21.51 3.99
N ASN A 111 -5.94 21.47 5.02
CA ASN A 111 -7.28 20.88 5.01
C ASN A 111 -7.37 19.48 4.34
N PRO A 112 -6.69 18.45 4.91
CA PRO A 112 -6.70 17.11 4.34
C PRO A 112 -8.07 16.42 4.53
N PHE A 113 -8.59 15.86 3.44
CA PHE A 113 -9.76 15.00 3.40
C PHE A 113 -9.28 13.56 3.18
N LEU A 114 -9.53 12.69 4.14
CA LEU A 114 -9.11 11.29 4.11
C LEU A 114 -10.18 10.39 3.47
N VAL A 115 -9.74 9.56 2.53
CA VAL A 115 -10.50 8.45 1.96
C VAL A 115 -9.76 7.15 2.29
N LEU A 116 -10.46 6.22 2.94
CA LEU A 116 -9.97 4.89 3.35
C LEU A 116 -10.38 3.81 2.34
#